data_AF-A0A0A9EE72-F1
#
_entry.id   AF-A0A0A9EE72-F1
#
_cell.length_a   1.000
_cell.length_b   1.000
_cell.length_c   1.000
_cell.angle_alpha   90.00
_cell.angle_beta   90.00
_cell.angle_gamma   90.00
#
_symmetry.space_group_name_H-M   'P 1'
#
loop_
_entity.id
_entity.type
_entity.pdbx_description
1 polymer ?
#
loop_
_entity_poly.entity_id
_entity_poly.type
_entity_poly.pdbx_seq_one_letter_code
_entity_poly.pdbx_strand_id
1 'polypeptide(L)' 'MWQLLFAERHWPLVGHWCQFLQVRHNKTISRDTWTQLLEFVKTVDPQLSNYDEEGAWPYLIDEFVEYLTENGLIQRKK' A
#
# COMPACT_ATOMS: atom_id res chain seq x y z
N MET A 1 -2.23 -6.80 13.43
CA MET A 1 -1.30 -7.80 12.84
C MET A 1 -0.29 -7.13 11.90
N TRP A 2 -0.70 -6.40 10.87
CA TRP A 2 0.18 -5.61 9.99
C TRP A 2 1.11 -4.65 10.73
N GLN A 3 0.59 -3.88 11.68
CA GLN A 3 1.42 -2.89 12.41
C GLN A 3 2.60 -3.49 13.17
N LEU A 4 2.51 -4.72 13.67
CA LEU A 4 3.63 -5.40 14.32
C LEU A 4 4.65 -5.91 13.30
N LEU A 5 4.17 -6.48 12.19
CA LEU A 5 5.03 -7.00 11.12
C LEU A 5 5.88 -5.91 10.45
N PHE A 6 5.31 -4.72 10.28
CA PHE A 6 6.01 -3.58 9.68
C PHE A 6 6.64 -2.64 10.72
N ALA A 7 6.43 -2.88 12.02
CA ALA A 7 7.13 -2.13 13.08
C ALA A 7 8.64 -2.35 13.00
N GLU A 8 9.10 -3.57 12.71
CA GLU A 8 10.54 -3.84 12.51
C GLU A 8 11.09 -3.26 11.21
N ARG A 9 10.23 -3.09 10.18
CA ARG A 9 10.61 -2.55 8.86
C ARG A 9 10.44 -1.04 8.72
N HIS A 10 9.88 -0.37 9.71
CA HIS A 10 9.63 1.07 9.71
C HIS A 10 8.90 1.57 8.45
N TRP A 11 7.93 0.80 7.94
CA TRP A 11 7.17 1.24 6.76
C TRP A 11 6.18 2.35 7.14
N PRO A 12 6.38 3.61 6.71
CA PRO A 12 5.61 4.75 7.23
C PRO A 12 4.15 4.74 6.77
N LEU A 13 3.83 3.99 5.71
CA LEU A 13 2.48 3.92 5.17
C LEU A 13 1.62 2.82 5.82
N VAL A 14 2.16 2.01 6.74
CA VAL A 14 1.39 0.91 7.39
C VAL A 14 0.13 1.41 8.10
N GLY A 15 0.18 2.61 8.69
CA GLY A 15 -0.98 3.23 9.32
C GLY A 15 -2.07 3.55 8.31
N HIS A 16 -1.69 4.17 7.20
CA HIS A 16 -2.59 4.50 6.09
C HIS A 16 -3.15 3.26 5.42
N TRP A 17 -2.33 2.22 5.24
CA TRP A 17 -2.78 0.92 4.71
C TRP A 17 -3.84 0.30 5.60
N CYS A 18 -3.64 0.30 6.92
CA CYS A 18 -4.62 -0.25 7.85
C CYS A 18 -5.94 0.55 7.83
N GLN A 19 -5.86 1.88 7.74
CA GLN A 19 -7.04 2.75 7.60
C GLN A 19 -7.76 2.51 6.27
N PHE A 20 -7.03 2.44 5.16
CA PHE A 20 -7.58 2.13 3.83
C PHE A 20 -8.35 0.81 3.86
N LEU A 21 -7.78 -0.24 4.45
CA LEU A 21 -8.47 -1.53 4.57
C LEU A 21 -9.75 -1.42 5.40
N GLN A 22 -9.74 -0.67 6.50
CA GLN A 22 -10.94 -0.47 7.32
C GLN A 22 -12.05 0.29 6.59
N VAL A 23 -11.69 1.28 5.77
CA VAL A 23 -12.65 2.16 5.09
C VAL A 23 -13.15 1.58 3.76
N ARG A 24 -12.24 1.05 2.93
CA ARG A 24 -12.53 0.60 1.56
C ARG A 24 -12.62 -0.91 1.42
N HIS A 25 -11.99 -1.68 2.30
CA HIS A 25 -11.85 -3.13 2.13
C HIS A 25 -12.21 -3.96 3.37
N ASN A 26 -13.51 -4.08 3.65
CA ASN A 26 -14.02 -4.98 4.70
C ASN A 26 -14.11 -6.46 4.23
N LYS A 27 -13.13 -6.93 3.45
CA LYS A 27 -13.08 -8.29 2.90
C LYS A 27 -11.77 -8.99 3.25
N THR A 28 -11.80 -10.31 3.16
CA THR A 28 -10.64 -11.16 3.41
C THR A 28 -9.55 -10.90 2.36
N ILE A 29 -8.35 -10.54 2.82
CA ILE A 29 -7.19 -10.40 1.94
C ILE A 29 -6.64 -11.78 1.61
N SER A 30 -6.54 -12.07 0.32
CA SER A 30 -5.95 -13.31 -0.19
C SER A 30 -4.44 -13.38 0.10
N ARG A 31 -3.90 -14.59 0.24
CA ARG A 31 -2.46 -14.81 0.46
C ARG A 31 -1.59 -14.22 -0.66
N ASP A 32 -2.07 -14.27 -1.88
CA ASP A 32 -1.41 -13.66 -3.04
C ASP A 32 -1.21 -12.15 -2.84
N THR A 33 -2.29 -11.41 -2.56
CA THR A 33 -2.26 -9.97 -2.28
C THR A 33 -1.38 -9.62 -1.09
N TRP A 34 -1.36 -10.46 -0.05
CA TRP A 34 -0.42 -10.29 1.07
C TRP A 34 1.04 -10.36 0.62
N THR A 35 1.36 -11.32 -0.24
CA THR A 35 2.72 -11.52 -0.76
C THR A 35 3.13 -10.38 -1.67
N GLN A 36 2.23 -9.96 -2.57
CA GLN A 36 2.41 -8.79 -3.43
C GLN A 36 2.64 -7.52 -2.60
N LEU A 37 1.87 -7.30 -1.53
CA LEU A 37 2.10 -6.14 -0.67
C LEU A 37 3.44 -6.20 0.06
N LEU A 38 3.89 -7.37 0.51
CA LEU A 38 5.22 -7.48 1.10
C LEU A 38 6.35 -7.15 0.11
N GLU A 39 6.18 -7.50 -1.16
CA GLU A 39 7.11 -7.11 -2.23
C GLU A 39 7.02 -5.61 -2.47
N PHE A 40 5.82 -5.05 -2.62
CA PHE A 40 5.59 -3.62 -2.76
C PHE A 40 6.29 -2.79 -1.67
N VAL A 41 6.16 -3.19 -0.40
CA VAL A 41 6.82 -2.47 0.71
C VAL A 41 8.35 -2.53 0.63
N LYS A 42 8.92 -3.55 -0.02
CA LYS A 42 10.37 -3.68 -0.21
C LYS A 42 10.87 -2.92 -1.44
N THR A 43 10.08 -2.90 -2.51
CA THR A 43 10.51 -2.41 -3.83
C THR A 43 10.08 -0.98 -4.09
N VAL A 44 8.94 -0.56 -3.54
CA VAL A 44 8.33 0.75 -3.78
C VAL A 44 8.70 1.71 -2.66
N ASP A 45 9.17 2.89 -3.06
CA ASP A 45 9.53 3.94 -2.13
C ASP A 45 8.27 4.44 -1.38
N PRO A 46 8.36 4.81 -0.09
CA PRO A 46 7.24 5.41 0.63
C PRO A 46 6.67 6.69 -0.01
N GLN A 47 7.41 7.38 -0.88
CA GLN A 47 6.90 8.49 -1.70
C GLN A 47 6.19 8.05 -2.98
N LEU A 48 6.07 6.73 -3.21
CA LEU A 48 5.51 6.10 -4.41
C LEU A 48 6.12 6.60 -5.72
N SER A 49 7.35 7.12 -5.67
CA SER A 49 7.99 7.76 -6.82
C SER A 49 8.45 6.76 -7.88
N ASN A 50 8.68 5.49 -7.52
CA ASN A 50 8.96 4.42 -8.47
C ASN A 50 7.75 3.52 -8.78
N TYR A 51 6.59 3.84 -8.21
CA TYR A 51 5.40 3.01 -8.39
C TYR A 51 4.92 3.07 -9.83
N ASP A 52 4.73 1.89 -10.42
CA ASP A 52 4.21 1.71 -11.77
C ASP A 52 2.81 1.10 -11.71
N GLU A 53 1.81 1.87 -12.10
CA GLU A 53 0.39 1.48 -12.10
C GLU A 53 0.04 0.53 -13.26
N GLU A 54 0.89 0.47 -14.30
CA GLU A 54 0.80 -0.52 -15.37
C GLU A 54 1.50 -1.84 -15.00
N GLY A 55 2.06 -1.91 -13.79
CA GLY A 55 2.76 -3.06 -13.25
C GLY A 55 1.84 -4.24 -12.93
N ALA A 56 2.43 -5.39 -12.63
CA ALA A 56 1.69 -6.61 -12.27
C ALA A 56 1.14 -6.61 -10.83
N TRP A 57 0.86 -5.42 -10.27
CA TRP A 57 0.34 -5.31 -8.92
C TRP A 57 -1.15 -5.67 -8.87
N PRO A 58 -1.64 -6.24 -7.75
CA PRO A 58 -3.05 -6.47 -7.57
C PRO A 58 -3.79 -5.14 -7.42
N TYR A 59 -5.00 -5.08 -7.99
CA TYR A 59 -5.88 -3.90 -7.95
C TYR A 59 -6.04 -3.26 -6.56
N LEU A 60 -5.96 -4.05 -5.48
CA LEU A 60 -6.03 -3.53 -4.11
C LEU A 60 -4.87 -2.58 -3.76
N ILE A 61 -3.69 -2.81 -4.34
CA ILE A 61 -2.52 -1.92 -4.17
C ILE A 61 -2.73 -0.65 -4.98
N ASP A 62 -3.23 -0.74 -6.21
CA ASP A 62 -3.59 0.43 -7.01
C ASP A 62 -4.62 1.31 -6.29
N GLU A 63 -5.68 0.72 -5.76
CA GLU A 63 -6.69 1.43 -4.96
C GLU A 63 -6.08 2.11 -3.71
N PHE A 64 -5.07 1.49 -3.09
CA PHE A 64 -4.37 2.08 -1.96
C PHE A 64 -3.51 3.28 -2.37
N VAL A 65 -2.80 3.18 -3.49
CA VAL A 65 -2.01 4.29 -4.05
C VAL A 65 -2.91 5.46 -4.44
N GLU A 66 -4.05 5.16 -5.07
CA GLU A 66 -5.09 6.14 -5.37
C GLU A 66 -5.59 6.81 -4.08
N TYR A 67 -5.95 6.02 -3.07
CA TYR A 67 -6.40 6.53 -1.77
C TYR A 67 -5.37 7.48 -1.12
N LEU A 68 -4.07 7.15 -1.16
CA LEU A 68 -3.01 8.02 -0.64
C LEU A 68 -2.94 9.35 -1.40
N THR A 69 -3.13 9.30 -2.71
CA THR A 69 -3.12 10.48 -3.59
C THR A 69 -4.37 11.35 -3.36
N GLU A 70 -5.56 10.75 -3.27
CA GLU A 70 -6.82 11.44 -2.98
C GLU A 70 -6.78 12.18 -1.63
N ASN A 71 -6.16 11.57 -0.62
CA ASN A 71 -6.01 12.17 0.71
C ASN A 71 -4.86 13.20 0.80
N GLY A 72 -4.14 13.45 -0.31
CA GLY A 72 -3.00 14.36 -0.34
C GLY A 72 -1.80 13.92 0.50
N LEU A 73 -1.75 12.63 0.86
CA LEU A 73 -0.66 12.04 1.66
C LEU A 73 0.61 11.83 0.82
N ILE A 74 0.44 11.65 -0.49
CA ILE A 74 1.52 11.53 -1.46
C ILE A 74 1.26 12.48 -2.62
N GLN A 75 2.28 13.27 -2.98
CA GLN A 75 2.27 14.09 -4.18
C GLN A 75 3.10 13.39 -5.26
N ARG A 76 2.45 12.62 -6.14
CA ARG A 76 3.09 12.18 -7.38
C ARG A 76 3.31 13.44 -8.21
N LYS A 77 4.56 13.90 -8.31
CA LYS A 77 4.94 14.86 -9.35
C LYS A 77 4.70 14.16 -10.68
N LYS A 78 3.67 14.59 -11.40
CA LYS A 78 3.48 14.28 -12.82
C LYS A 78 4.69 14.74 -13.63
#